data_AF-A0A7V9FBH2-F1
#
_entry.id   AF-A0A7V9FBH2-F1
#
_cell.length_a   1.000
_cell.length_b   1.000
_cell.length_c   1.000
_cell.angle_alpha   90.00
_cell.angle_beta   90.00
_cell.angle_gamma   90.00
#
_symmetry.space_group_name_H-M   'P 1'
#
loop_
_entity.id
_entity.type
_entity.pdbx_description
1 polymer ?
#
loop_
_entity_poly.entity_id
_entity_poly.type
_entity_poly.pdbx_seq_one_letter_code
_entity_poly.pdbx_strand_id
1 'polypeptide(L)'
;MAYRFILEVPEMVQEDAKIAVESSRDAEILIERHPHELDPNDAFAELTIVAHSLDVVDNLYNWAISGDFRSNVYLYAHKGQRVSLGDHDSKSMRRLIQGDQYWFENTTPRISHQIDLVMEGGSRVADVPYGGRLANSTSALQATSTIDIGSVDNIAINVRDIARAEEFYRDFFGMNVIYRARRDDDRWEHLNTNYSYNEGIHTGIEPEIVRLENGSVGLVLINTGMGKVLHEPRLAYISLNVPMDTLNHLRGRALFSSFTVQEDSPRAFRFVDPFSIVWQIVAS
;
A
#
# COMPACT_ATOMS: atom_id res chain seq x y z
N MET A 1 16.02 -8.83 -5.15
CA MET A 1 15.60 -7.99 -3.99
C MET A 1 15.98 -8.75 -2.74
N ALA A 2 16.67 -8.19 -1.76
CA ALA A 2 17.08 -8.94 -0.56
C ALA A 2 16.01 -8.85 0.54
N TYR A 3 15.35 -9.96 0.85
CA TYR A 3 14.47 -10.16 1.99
C TYR A 3 15.30 -10.50 3.23
N ARG A 4 14.85 -10.06 4.40
CA ARG A 4 15.46 -10.42 5.69
C ARG A 4 14.38 -10.77 6.70
N PHE A 5 14.57 -11.88 7.40
CA PHE A 5 13.70 -12.31 8.48
C PHE A 5 14.49 -13.16 9.49
N ILE A 6 13.94 -13.33 10.70
CA ILE A 6 14.54 -14.19 11.72
C ILE A 6 13.71 -15.46 11.80
N LEU A 7 14.38 -16.60 11.80
CA LEU A 7 13.80 -17.92 11.98
C LEU A 7 14.23 -18.45 13.36
N GLU A 8 13.26 -18.72 14.22
CA GLU A 8 13.45 -19.33 15.54
C GLU A 8 13.04 -20.81 15.42
N VAL A 9 14.00 -21.70 15.64
CA VAL A 9 13.83 -23.16 15.52
C VAL A 9 14.29 -23.85 16.80
N PRO A 10 13.70 -24.99 17.20
CA PRO A 10 14.26 -25.79 18.28
C PRO A 10 15.70 -26.20 17.96
N GLU A 11 16.61 -26.14 18.94
CA GLU A 11 18.03 -26.43 18.73
C GLU A 11 18.27 -27.85 18.18
N MET A 12 17.42 -28.81 18.55
CA MET A 12 17.45 -30.19 18.04
C MET A 12 17.33 -30.29 16.51
N VAL A 13 16.71 -29.31 15.84
CA VAL A 13 16.44 -29.32 14.39
C VAL A 13 17.13 -28.17 13.66
N GLN A 14 18.03 -27.46 14.34
CA GLN A 14 18.70 -26.29 13.81
C GLN A 14 19.56 -26.61 12.59
N GLU A 15 20.39 -27.66 12.64
CA GLU A 15 21.26 -28.05 11.52
C GLU A 15 20.44 -28.42 10.27
N ASP A 16 19.33 -29.13 10.45
CA ASP A 16 18.42 -29.46 9.34
C ASP A 16 17.75 -28.20 8.77
N ALA A 17 17.42 -27.23 9.62
CA ALA A 17 16.89 -25.94 9.19
C ALA A 17 17.92 -25.15 8.37
N LYS A 18 19.21 -25.18 8.75
CA LYS A 18 20.28 -24.54 7.98
C LYS A 18 20.40 -25.14 6.58
N ILE A 19 20.39 -26.48 6.49
CA ILE A 19 20.40 -27.20 5.21
C ILE A 19 19.19 -26.80 4.35
N ALA A 20 18.01 -26.67 4.96
CA ALA A 20 16.82 -26.23 4.24
C ALA A 20 16.95 -24.79 3.70
N VAL A 21 17.56 -23.87 4.46
CA VAL A 21 17.82 -22.50 4.00
C VAL A 21 18.84 -22.47 2.87
N GLU A 22 19.99 -23.11 3.05
CA GLU A 22 21.11 -23.13 2.10
C GLU A 22 20.79 -23.92 0.81
N SER A 23 19.79 -24.81 0.85
CA SER A 23 19.27 -25.46 -0.35
C SER A 23 18.65 -24.47 -1.35
N SER A 24 18.27 -23.28 -0.89
CA SER A 24 17.86 -22.18 -1.74
C SER A 24 19.08 -21.45 -2.28
N ARG A 25 19.22 -21.37 -3.61
CA ARG A 25 20.39 -20.77 -4.29
C ARG A 25 20.65 -19.31 -3.90
N ASP A 26 19.61 -18.64 -3.43
CA ASP A 26 19.56 -17.21 -3.22
C ASP A 26 19.40 -16.85 -1.74
N ALA A 27 19.60 -17.78 -0.80
CA ALA A 27 19.47 -17.53 0.65
C ALA A 27 20.76 -17.85 1.43
N GLU A 28 21.03 -17.03 2.44
CA GLU A 28 22.20 -17.13 3.32
C GLU A 28 21.80 -16.82 4.77
N ILE A 29 22.45 -17.48 5.72
CA ILE A 29 22.31 -17.22 7.15
C ILE A 29 23.41 -16.24 7.56
N LEU A 30 23.02 -15.03 7.97
CA LEU A 30 23.98 -13.98 8.35
C LEU A 30 24.41 -14.04 9.80
N ILE A 31 23.50 -14.43 10.69
CA ILE A 31 23.73 -14.44 12.13
C ILE A 31 23.03 -15.66 12.71
N GLU A 32 23.77 -16.40 13.51
CA GLU A 32 23.30 -17.51 14.31
C GLU A 32 23.46 -17.14 15.79
N ARG A 33 22.38 -17.22 16.55
CA ARG A 33 22.38 -16.98 18.00
C ARG A 33 21.74 -18.16 18.71
N HIS A 34 22.43 -18.62 19.74
CA HIS A 34 21.92 -19.59 20.71
C HIS A 34 21.67 -18.80 22.00
N PRO A 35 20.42 -18.43 22.31
CA PRO A 35 20.05 -17.89 23.61
C PRO A 35 20.55 -18.83 24.71
N HIS A 36 21.28 -18.30 25.69
CA HIS A 36 21.70 -19.09 26.85
C HIS A 36 20.48 -19.49 27.68
N GLU A 37 20.28 -20.79 27.89
CA GLU A 37 19.09 -21.35 28.54
C GLU A 37 19.00 -21.10 30.05
N LEU A 38 17.74 -21.07 30.53
CA LEU A 38 17.34 -21.43 31.89
C LEU A 38 16.66 -22.82 31.96
N ASP A 39 16.26 -23.43 30.83
CA ASP A 39 15.63 -24.76 30.77
C ASP A 39 15.97 -25.54 29.46
N PRO A 40 16.65 -26.71 29.53
CA PRO A 40 17.11 -27.56 28.40
C PRO A 40 16.06 -28.03 27.39
N ASN A 41 14.78 -27.97 27.74
CA ASN A 41 13.68 -28.42 26.89
C ASN A 41 13.10 -27.30 26.01
N ASP A 42 13.53 -26.05 26.22
CA ASP A 42 13.08 -24.86 25.49
C ASP A 42 14.27 -24.15 24.77
N ALA A 43 15.33 -24.87 24.41
CA ALA A 43 16.41 -24.34 23.56
C ALA A 43 15.87 -24.00 22.16
N PHE A 44 15.82 -22.71 21.84
CA PHE A 44 15.56 -22.21 20.49
C PHE A 44 16.80 -21.57 19.91
N ALA A 45 17.21 -21.94 18.70
CA ALA A 45 18.21 -21.22 17.93
C ALA A 45 17.54 -20.13 17.08
N GLU A 46 18.13 -18.93 17.10
CA GLU A 46 17.72 -17.81 16.24
C GLU A 46 18.66 -17.71 15.03
N LEU A 47 18.10 -17.87 13.85
CA LEU A 47 18.78 -17.76 12.56
C LEU A 47 18.30 -16.51 11.83
N THR A 48 19.19 -15.52 11.64
CA THR A 48 18.90 -14.37 10.78
C THR A 48 19.19 -14.73 9.33
N ILE A 49 18.14 -14.80 8.51
CA ILE A 49 18.22 -15.21 7.12
C ILE A 49 18.12 -13.98 6.22
N VAL A 50 18.96 -13.94 5.19
CA VAL A 50 18.83 -13.01 4.07
C VAL A 50 18.67 -13.80 2.79
N ALA A 51 17.71 -13.42 1.95
CA ALA A 51 17.44 -14.13 0.71
C ALA A 51 17.08 -13.18 -0.44
N HIS A 52 17.53 -13.46 -1.67
CA HIS A 52 17.16 -12.68 -2.85
C HIS A 52 15.82 -13.11 -3.49
N SER A 53 15.33 -14.28 -3.09
CA SER A 53 14.03 -14.86 -3.43
C SER A 53 13.35 -15.40 -2.17
N LEU A 54 12.02 -15.52 -2.20
CA LEU A 54 11.26 -16.17 -1.13
C LEU A 54 11.02 -17.66 -1.37
N ASP A 55 11.70 -18.26 -2.35
CA ASP A 55 11.69 -19.72 -2.55
C ASP A 55 12.28 -20.46 -1.33
N VAL A 56 13.11 -19.77 -0.53
CA VAL A 56 13.57 -20.26 0.78
C VAL A 56 12.40 -20.59 1.72
N VAL A 57 11.29 -19.88 1.63
CA VAL A 57 10.08 -20.15 2.43
C VAL A 57 9.47 -21.48 1.99
N ASP A 58 9.36 -21.73 0.69
CA ASP A 58 8.84 -23.01 0.19
C ASP A 58 9.74 -24.19 0.61
N ASN A 59 11.06 -24.00 0.61
CA ASN A 59 12.01 -25.00 1.12
C ASN A 59 11.83 -25.26 2.62
N LEU A 60 11.66 -24.22 3.42
CA LEU A 60 11.38 -24.34 4.86
C LEU A 60 10.05 -25.07 5.12
N TYR A 61 9.02 -24.80 4.33
CA TYR A 61 7.74 -25.51 4.45
C TYR A 61 7.86 -26.98 4.00
N ASN A 62 8.59 -27.27 2.92
CA ASN A 62 8.85 -28.64 2.49
C ASN A 62 9.65 -29.44 3.53
N TRP A 63 10.62 -28.81 4.17
CA TRP A 63 11.35 -29.39 5.30
C TRP A 63 10.45 -29.59 6.53
N ALA A 64 9.62 -28.61 6.87
CA ALA A 64 8.73 -28.71 8.03
C ALA A 64 7.57 -29.70 7.83
N ILE A 65 7.21 -30.08 6.60
CA ILE A 65 6.18 -31.10 6.31
C ILE A 65 6.58 -32.48 6.82
N SER A 66 7.88 -32.81 6.86
CA SER A 66 8.36 -34.11 7.31
C SER A 66 8.58 -34.24 8.82
N GLY A 67 8.37 -33.16 9.58
CA GLY A 67 8.71 -33.08 11.00
C GLY A 67 7.53 -32.75 11.92
N ASP A 68 7.48 -33.43 13.08
CA ASP A 68 6.50 -33.16 14.16
C ASP A 68 6.77 -31.86 14.94
N PHE A 69 7.78 -31.09 14.53
CA PHE A 69 8.23 -29.86 15.19
C PHE A 69 7.68 -28.58 14.52
N ARG A 70 6.86 -28.70 13.49
CA ARG A 70 6.39 -27.55 12.68
C ARG A 70 5.67 -26.47 13.49
N SER A 71 4.93 -26.85 14.53
CA SER A 71 4.26 -25.89 15.44
C SER A 71 5.25 -25.07 16.27
N ASN A 72 6.46 -25.59 16.45
CA ASN A 72 7.52 -25.00 17.27
C ASN A 72 8.56 -24.23 16.44
N VAL A 73 8.30 -24.03 15.15
CA VAL A 73 9.15 -23.16 14.31
C VAL A 73 8.46 -21.83 14.13
N TYR A 74 9.15 -20.75 14.45
CA TYR A 74 8.61 -19.40 14.41
C TYR A 74 9.42 -18.52 13.47
N LEU A 75 8.74 -17.58 12.85
CA LEU A 75 9.32 -16.57 11.98
C LEU A 75 8.99 -15.19 12.53
N TYR A 76 10.00 -14.35 12.70
CA TYR A 76 9.81 -12.93 12.96
C TYR A 76 10.00 -12.15 11.67
N ALA A 77 8.93 -11.49 11.26
CA ALA A 77 9.02 -10.42 10.29
C ALA A 77 9.58 -9.15 10.95
N HIS A 78 9.99 -8.18 10.15
CA HIS A 78 10.64 -6.94 10.58
C HIS A 78 9.80 -6.10 11.58
N LYS A 79 8.46 -6.21 11.57
CA LYS A 79 7.57 -5.60 12.58
C LYS A 79 7.57 -6.30 13.95
N GLY A 80 8.37 -7.34 14.12
CA GLY A 80 8.49 -8.07 15.39
C GLY A 80 7.31 -8.99 15.70
N GLN A 81 6.42 -9.24 14.74
CA GLN A 81 5.37 -10.23 14.92
C GLN A 81 5.97 -11.64 14.84
N ARG A 82 5.82 -12.41 15.92
CA ARG A 82 6.17 -13.83 15.97
C ARG A 82 5.06 -14.65 15.34
N VAL A 83 5.40 -15.43 14.31
CA VAL A 83 4.43 -16.20 13.53
C VAL A 83 4.86 -17.66 13.47
N SER A 84 4.00 -18.60 13.88
CA SER A 84 4.31 -20.04 13.75
C SER A 84 4.17 -20.50 12.30
N LEU A 85 5.10 -21.36 11.84
CA LEU A 85 4.98 -22.04 10.55
C LEU A 85 3.83 -23.06 10.52
N GLY A 86 3.34 -23.49 11.68
CA GLY A 86 2.16 -24.36 11.80
C GLY A 86 0.86 -23.66 11.41
N ASP A 87 0.71 -22.40 11.81
CA ASP A 87 -0.55 -21.65 11.72
C ASP A 87 -0.79 -21.02 10.35
N HIS A 88 0.25 -20.91 9.52
CA HIS A 88 0.21 -20.25 8.23
C HIS A 88 0.65 -21.18 7.10
N ASP A 89 0.14 -20.98 5.89
CA ASP A 89 0.64 -21.63 4.67
C ASP A 89 1.83 -20.86 4.07
N SER A 90 2.62 -21.53 3.22
CA SER A 90 3.80 -20.91 2.59
C SER A 90 3.44 -19.61 1.85
N LYS A 91 2.29 -19.58 1.16
CA LYS A 91 1.82 -18.41 0.43
C LYS A 91 1.55 -17.21 1.36
N SER A 92 0.90 -17.42 2.50
CA SER A 92 0.65 -16.37 3.49
C SER A 92 1.95 -15.91 4.14
N MET A 93 2.88 -16.83 4.43
CA MET A 93 4.18 -16.49 5.01
C MET A 93 5.02 -15.64 4.05
N ARG A 94 5.05 -16.00 2.76
CA ARG A 94 5.69 -15.19 1.71
C ARG A 94 5.10 -13.79 1.65
N ARG A 95 3.78 -13.66 1.66
CA ARG A 95 3.09 -12.36 1.68
C ARG A 95 3.43 -11.54 2.91
N LEU A 96 3.52 -12.18 4.06
CA LEU A 96 3.86 -11.52 5.32
C LEU A 96 5.27 -10.93 5.26
N ILE A 97 6.25 -11.68 4.75
CA ILE A 97 7.64 -11.20 4.58
C ILE A 97 7.71 -10.10 3.50
N GLN A 98 6.97 -10.22 2.39
CA GLN A 98 6.93 -9.21 1.32
C GLN A 98 6.29 -7.90 1.78
N GLY A 99 5.12 -7.97 2.42
CA GLY A 99 4.37 -6.81 2.90
C GLY A 99 5.11 -6.03 3.99
N ASP A 100 6.05 -6.67 4.68
CA ASP A 100 6.82 -6.08 5.76
C ASP A 100 8.14 -5.42 5.31
N GLN A 101 8.69 -5.84 4.17
CA GLN A 101 9.94 -5.32 3.60
C GLN A 101 9.74 -4.17 2.57
N TYR A 102 8.60 -3.46 2.63
CA TYR A 102 8.23 -2.35 1.75
C TYR A 102 9.13 -1.08 1.87
N TRP A 103 10.31 -1.19 2.50
CA TRP A 103 11.25 -0.07 2.71
C TRP A 103 12.36 0.05 1.65
N PHE A 104 12.43 -0.85 0.66
CA PHE A 104 13.45 -0.80 -0.41
C PHE A 104 12.99 -0.25 -1.78
N GLU A 105 11.69 0.01 -2.00
CA GLU A 105 11.23 0.65 -3.26
C GLU A 105 11.73 2.09 -3.42
N ASN A 106 12.19 2.73 -2.33
CA ASN A 106 12.66 4.13 -2.32
C ASN A 106 14.18 4.31 -2.30
N THR A 107 14.99 3.24 -2.27
CA THR A 107 16.46 3.32 -2.12
C THR A 107 17.26 2.57 -3.18
N THR A 108 16.63 1.82 -4.09
CA THR A 108 17.36 1.18 -5.20
C THR A 108 17.12 1.96 -6.50
N PRO A 109 18.15 2.55 -7.13
CA PRO A 109 17.99 3.17 -8.44
C PRO A 109 17.65 2.09 -9.46
N ARG A 110 16.43 2.13 -10.01
CA ARG A 110 15.96 1.18 -11.03
C ARG A 110 16.66 1.47 -12.36
N ILE A 111 17.70 0.71 -12.69
CA ILE A 111 18.15 0.55 -14.08
C ILE A 111 17.31 -0.60 -14.66
N SER A 112 16.43 -0.27 -15.60
CA SER A 112 15.46 -1.20 -16.21
C SER A 112 16.15 -2.25 -17.08
N HIS A 113 15.91 -3.52 -16.80
CA HIS A 113 15.84 -4.56 -17.83
C HIS A 113 14.40 -5.04 -17.87
N GLN A 114 13.77 -4.94 -19.05
CA GLN A 114 12.40 -5.41 -19.29
C GLN A 114 12.35 -6.92 -19.05
N ILE A 115 11.53 -7.32 -18.09
CA ILE A 115 10.98 -8.68 -18.01
C ILE A 115 9.47 -8.48 -18.14
N ASP A 116 8.88 -9.10 -19.16
CA ASP A 116 7.45 -9.14 -19.39
C ASP A 116 6.76 -9.78 -18.17
N LEU A 117 6.24 -8.94 -17.28
CA LEU A 117 5.47 -9.36 -16.12
C LEU A 117 4.04 -9.65 -16.53
N VAL A 118 3.75 -10.92 -16.75
CA VAL A 118 2.42 -11.48 -16.53
C VAL A 118 2.25 -11.56 -15.01
N MET A 119 1.30 -10.81 -14.43
CA MET A 119 0.99 -10.94 -13.00
C MET A 119 0.20 -12.23 -12.74
N GLU A 120 0.63 -12.95 -11.70
CA GLU A 120 0.02 -14.17 -11.17
C GLU A 120 -1.38 -13.86 -10.62
N GLY A 121 -2.41 -14.56 -11.12
CA GLY A 121 -3.77 -14.47 -10.58
C GLY A 121 -4.90 -14.17 -11.56
N GLY A 122 -4.69 -14.22 -12.89
CA GLY A 122 -5.77 -14.33 -13.88
C GLY A 122 -6.77 -13.16 -13.97
N SER A 123 -6.64 -12.12 -13.14
CA SER A 123 -7.43 -10.89 -13.25
C SER A 123 -6.74 -9.92 -14.19
N ARG A 124 -7.52 -9.32 -15.08
CA ARG A 124 -7.04 -8.25 -15.95
C ARG A 124 -6.82 -7.01 -15.09
N VAL A 125 -5.91 -6.13 -15.48
CA VAL A 125 -5.69 -4.80 -14.86
C VAL A 125 -6.99 -3.99 -14.73
N ALA A 126 -8.04 -4.37 -15.46
CA ALA A 126 -9.41 -3.87 -15.37
C ALA A 126 -10.16 -4.20 -14.04
N ASP A 127 -9.65 -5.13 -13.21
CA ASP A 127 -10.31 -5.58 -11.98
C ASP A 127 -9.77 -4.91 -10.71
N VAL A 128 -8.87 -3.93 -10.86
CA VAL A 128 -8.36 -3.08 -9.78
C VAL A 128 -9.02 -1.68 -9.90
N PRO A 129 -9.54 -1.05 -8.81
CA PRO A 129 -10.31 0.20 -8.89
C PRO A 129 -9.52 1.43 -9.37
N TYR A 130 -8.21 1.30 -9.56
CA TYR A 130 -7.34 2.33 -10.12
C TYR A 130 -7.24 2.27 -11.66
N GLY A 131 -7.85 1.26 -12.30
CA GLY A 131 -7.81 1.07 -13.75
C GLY A 131 -9.10 1.54 -14.45
N GLY A 132 -9.03 2.63 -15.21
CA GLY A 132 -10.12 3.11 -16.06
C GLY A 132 -10.55 2.13 -17.17
N ARG A 133 -11.78 2.34 -17.69
CA ARG A 133 -12.43 1.54 -18.75
C ARG A 133 -11.58 1.45 -20.03
N LEU A 134 -11.48 0.24 -20.60
CA LEU A 134 -10.86 -0.02 -21.90
C LEU A 134 -11.61 0.72 -23.02
N ALA A 135 -10.94 1.67 -23.67
CA ALA A 135 -11.36 2.18 -24.97
C ALA A 135 -11.07 1.13 -26.04
N ASN A 136 -12.09 0.73 -26.81
CA ASN A 136 -11.95 -0.21 -27.91
C ASN A 136 -11.03 0.39 -29.00
N SER A 137 -9.84 -0.17 -29.18
CA SER A 137 -8.92 0.18 -30.28
C SER A 137 -8.89 -0.93 -31.33
N THR A 138 -9.44 -0.62 -32.50
CA THR A 138 -9.17 -1.36 -33.74
C THR A 138 -7.84 -0.93 -34.35
N SER A 139 -7.09 -1.94 -34.82
CA SER A 139 -6.01 -1.90 -35.80
C SER A 139 -4.64 -1.40 -35.35
N ALA A 140 -3.71 -2.36 -35.25
CA ALA A 140 -2.29 -2.16 -35.02
C ALA A 140 -1.61 -1.46 -36.22
N LEU A 141 -0.90 -0.36 -35.94
CA LEU A 141 0.09 0.24 -36.84
C LEU A 141 1.42 0.44 -36.09
N GLN A 142 2.51 0.42 -36.88
CA GLN A 142 3.92 0.33 -36.48
C GLN A 142 4.34 1.27 -35.34
N ALA A 143 5.13 0.70 -34.41
CA ALA A 143 5.66 1.39 -33.25
C ALA A 143 6.66 2.50 -33.64
N THR A 144 6.16 3.74 -33.64
CA THR A 144 6.95 4.89 -33.21
C THR A 144 6.81 4.92 -31.69
N SER A 145 7.88 4.78 -30.91
CA SER A 145 7.77 4.77 -29.45
C SER A 145 7.58 6.20 -28.93
N THR A 146 6.47 6.82 -29.27
CA THR A 146 5.91 7.95 -28.53
C THR A 146 5.22 7.36 -27.30
N ILE A 147 5.65 7.80 -26.11
CA ILE A 147 4.90 7.50 -24.89
C ILE A 147 3.66 8.40 -24.94
N ASP A 148 2.53 7.84 -25.37
CA ASP A 148 1.24 8.49 -25.27
C ASP A 148 0.77 8.41 -23.82
N ILE A 149 1.24 9.37 -23.00
CA ILE A 149 0.69 9.56 -21.66
C ILE A 149 -0.76 10.02 -21.85
N GLY A 150 -1.71 9.20 -21.39
CA GLY A 150 -3.13 9.59 -21.32
C GLY A 150 -3.38 10.70 -20.30
N SER A 151 -4.62 10.81 -19.81
CA SER A 151 -4.93 11.72 -18.70
C SER A 151 -4.49 11.14 -17.35
N VAL A 152 -4.20 12.01 -16.37
CA VAL A 152 -4.11 11.59 -14.96
C VAL A 152 -5.50 11.12 -14.53
N ASP A 153 -5.63 9.84 -14.16
CA ASP A 153 -6.91 9.23 -13.78
C ASP A 153 -7.36 9.72 -12.38
N ASN A 154 -6.48 9.62 -11.39
CA ASN A 154 -6.80 10.02 -10.02
C ASN A 154 -5.57 10.36 -9.17
N ILE A 155 -5.78 11.19 -8.15
CA ILE A 155 -4.79 11.50 -7.12
C ILE A 155 -5.20 10.80 -5.82
N ALA A 156 -4.32 9.93 -5.31
CA ALA A 156 -4.55 9.24 -4.05
C ALA A 156 -4.07 10.10 -2.87
N ILE A 157 -4.93 10.28 -1.86
CA ILE A 157 -4.67 11.08 -0.66
C ILE A 157 -4.89 10.22 0.57
N ASN A 158 -3.84 10.09 1.39
CA ASN A 158 -3.93 9.42 2.67
C ASN A 158 -4.55 10.37 3.70
N VAL A 159 -5.62 9.92 4.36
CA VAL A 159 -6.32 10.69 5.38
C VAL A 159 -6.52 9.82 6.63
N ARG A 160 -6.53 10.47 7.79
CA ARG A 160 -6.84 9.80 9.07
C ARG A 160 -8.34 9.64 9.31
N ASP A 161 -9.11 10.59 8.78
CA ASP A 161 -10.56 10.67 8.94
C ASP A 161 -11.16 10.82 7.55
N ILE A 162 -11.62 9.70 6.98
CA ILE A 162 -12.25 9.68 5.67
C ILE A 162 -13.56 10.47 5.69
N ALA A 163 -14.35 10.37 6.75
CA ALA A 163 -15.66 11.01 6.81
C ALA A 163 -15.53 12.54 6.69
N ARG A 164 -14.62 13.11 7.48
CA ARG A 164 -14.32 14.55 7.44
C ARG A 164 -13.69 14.97 6.11
N ALA A 165 -12.82 14.16 5.54
CA ALA A 165 -12.20 14.45 4.25
C ALA A 165 -13.22 14.42 3.11
N GLU A 166 -14.09 13.40 3.09
CA GLU A 166 -15.15 13.29 2.11
C GLU A 166 -16.07 14.51 2.15
N GLU A 167 -16.57 14.87 3.33
CA GLU A 167 -17.42 16.04 3.50
C GLU A 167 -16.74 17.32 3.02
N PHE A 168 -15.47 17.53 3.39
CA PHE A 168 -14.70 18.69 2.96
C PHE A 168 -14.55 18.78 1.44
N TYR A 169 -14.10 17.72 0.76
CA TYR A 169 -13.86 17.77 -0.69
C TYR A 169 -15.17 17.88 -1.49
N ARG A 170 -16.26 17.29 -0.97
CA ARG A 170 -17.60 17.47 -1.55
C ARG A 170 -18.09 18.90 -1.39
N ASP A 171 -17.95 19.48 -0.21
CA ASP A 171 -18.40 20.85 0.04
C ASP A 171 -17.53 21.86 -0.71
N PHE A 172 -16.20 21.83 -0.50
CA PHE A 172 -15.28 22.86 -0.99
C PHE A 172 -15.09 22.81 -2.52
N PHE A 173 -14.87 21.62 -3.09
CA PHE A 173 -14.62 21.45 -4.52
C PHE A 173 -15.84 20.96 -5.29
N GLY A 174 -16.99 20.73 -4.64
CA GLY A 174 -18.19 20.25 -5.33
C GLY A 174 -18.04 18.82 -5.87
N MET A 175 -17.19 17.99 -5.27
CA MET A 175 -16.95 16.64 -5.75
C MET A 175 -18.11 15.70 -5.43
N ASN A 176 -18.35 14.74 -6.32
CA ASN A 176 -19.34 13.69 -6.15
C ASN A 176 -18.68 12.40 -5.69
N VAL A 177 -19.36 11.66 -4.81
CA VAL A 177 -18.92 10.31 -4.40
C VAL A 177 -19.29 9.33 -5.49
N ILE A 178 -18.29 8.69 -6.08
CA ILE A 178 -18.48 7.67 -7.12
C ILE A 178 -18.69 6.31 -6.46
N TYR A 179 -17.83 5.96 -5.51
CA TYR A 179 -17.99 4.78 -4.69
C TYR A 179 -17.30 4.95 -3.34
N ARG A 180 -17.75 4.13 -2.38
CA ARG A 180 -17.06 3.86 -1.13
C ARG A 180 -16.77 2.36 -1.08
N ALA A 181 -15.61 1.97 -0.60
CA ALA A 181 -15.23 0.56 -0.53
C ALA A 181 -14.48 0.26 0.77
N ARG A 182 -14.63 -0.97 1.25
CA ARG A 182 -13.88 -1.53 2.36
C ARG A 182 -13.25 -2.85 1.95
N ARG A 183 -12.30 -3.32 2.75
CA ARG A 183 -11.79 -4.67 2.60
C ARG A 183 -12.53 -5.59 3.57
N ASP A 184 -12.97 -6.75 3.06
CA ASP A 184 -13.58 -7.82 3.84
C ASP A 184 -13.00 -9.15 3.35
N ASP A 185 -12.38 -9.93 4.24
CA ASP A 185 -11.65 -11.16 3.90
C ASP A 185 -10.75 -11.04 2.65
N ASP A 186 -9.96 -9.96 2.60
CA ASP A 186 -9.01 -9.62 1.52
C ASP A 186 -9.66 -9.34 0.15
N ARG A 187 -10.99 -9.15 0.12
CA ARG A 187 -11.75 -8.70 -1.06
C ARG A 187 -12.23 -7.28 -0.88
N TRP A 188 -12.22 -6.52 -1.97
CA TRP A 188 -12.85 -5.20 -2.00
C TRP A 188 -14.35 -5.35 -2.15
N GLU A 189 -15.10 -4.81 -1.19
CA GLU A 189 -16.55 -4.71 -1.26
C GLU A 189 -16.95 -3.25 -1.38
N HIS A 190 -17.81 -2.96 -2.35
CA HIS A 190 -18.43 -1.65 -2.48
C HIS A 190 -19.52 -1.50 -1.43
N LEU A 191 -19.45 -0.42 -0.65
CA LEU A 191 -20.51 -0.06 0.26
C LEU A 191 -21.72 0.44 -0.53
N ASN A 192 -22.90 0.26 0.07
CA ASN A 192 -24.15 0.76 -0.49
C ASN A 192 -24.07 2.27 -0.76
N THR A 193 -24.65 2.72 -1.87
CA THR A 193 -24.75 4.15 -2.24
C THR A 193 -25.40 4.99 -1.14
N ASN A 194 -26.35 4.41 -0.39
CA ASN A 194 -27.05 5.06 0.73
C ASN A 194 -26.30 4.94 2.08
N TYR A 195 -25.05 4.50 2.08
CA TYR A 195 -24.23 4.38 3.28
C TYR A 195 -24.17 5.71 4.05
N SER A 196 -24.35 5.60 5.36
CA SER A 196 -24.23 6.69 6.33
C SER A 196 -23.08 6.40 7.28
N TYR A 197 -22.17 7.37 7.43
CA TYR A 197 -21.08 7.29 8.41
C TYR A 197 -21.60 7.09 9.84
N ASN A 198 -22.75 7.67 10.18
CA ASN A 198 -23.37 7.48 11.50
C ASN A 198 -23.78 6.03 11.75
N GLU A 199 -24.35 5.38 10.73
CA GLU A 199 -24.72 3.96 10.81
C GLU A 199 -23.46 3.07 10.85
N GLY A 200 -22.44 3.42 10.05
CA GLY A 200 -21.16 2.70 9.99
C GLY A 200 -20.44 2.62 11.33
N ILE A 201 -20.47 3.69 12.13
CA ILE A 201 -19.91 3.71 13.49
C ILE A 201 -20.56 2.65 14.39
N HIS A 202 -21.87 2.41 14.22
CA HIS A 202 -22.61 1.47 15.08
C HIS A 202 -22.42 0.02 14.64
N THR A 203 -22.20 -0.22 13.35
CA THR A 203 -21.99 -1.55 12.78
C THR A 203 -20.52 -1.96 12.71
N GLY A 204 -19.58 -1.03 12.95
CA GLY A 204 -18.14 -1.23 12.70
C GLY A 204 -17.81 -1.35 11.21
N ILE A 205 -18.67 -0.85 10.33
CA ILE A 205 -18.47 -0.87 8.88
C ILE A 205 -18.05 0.51 8.44
N GLU A 206 -16.76 0.68 8.22
CA GLU A 206 -16.17 1.93 7.76
C GLU A 206 -15.51 1.76 6.39
N PRO A 207 -15.60 2.77 5.51
CA PRO A 207 -14.86 2.76 4.26
C PRO A 207 -13.36 2.86 4.53
N GLU A 208 -12.60 2.07 3.79
CA GLU A 208 -11.14 2.22 3.70
C GLU A 208 -10.74 3.09 2.51
N ILE A 209 -11.59 3.13 1.48
CA ILE A 209 -11.36 3.92 0.27
C ILE A 209 -12.65 4.64 -0.13
N VAL A 210 -12.51 5.91 -0.53
CA VAL A 210 -13.60 6.69 -1.16
C VAL A 210 -13.08 7.36 -2.42
N ARG A 211 -13.76 7.16 -3.55
CA ARG A 211 -13.47 7.86 -4.81
C ARG A 211 -14.42 9.04 -4.99
N LEU A 212 -13.83 10.20 -5.21
CA LEU A 212 -14.49 11.48 -5.42
C LEU A 212 -14.13 12.03 -6.80
N GLU A 213 -15.09 12.60 -7.51
CA GLU A 213 -14.85 13.20 -8.83
C GLU A 213 -15.59 14.53 -9.02
N ASN A 214 -14.91 15.49 -9.66
CA ASN A 214 -15.55 16.66 -10.27
C ASN A 214 -14.92 16.94 -11.64
N GLY A 215 -15.66 16.67 -12.71
CA GLY A 215 -15.16 16.82 -14.07
C GLY A 215 -13.98 15.90 -14.34
N SER A 216 -12.83 16.48 -14.69
CA SER A 216 -11.58 15.74 -14.96
C SER A 216 -10.71 15.49 -13.73
N VAL A 217 -11.15 15.93 -12.54
CA VAL A 217 -10.37 15.77 -11.30
C VAL A 217 -10.96 14.61 -10.50
N GLY A 218 -10.20 13.52 -10.39
CA GLY A 218 -10.49 12.38 -9.52
C GLY A 218 -9.60 12.36 -8.29
N LEU A 219 -10.20 12.24 -7.11
CA LEU A 219 -9.50 11.98 -5.85
C LEU A 219 -9.86 10.61 -5.31
N VAL A 220 -8.88 9.92 -4.75
CA VAL A 220 -9.08 8.68 -4.00
C VAL A 220 -8.59 8.89 -2.59
N LEU A 221 -9.51 8.95 -1.63
CA LEU A 221 -9.21 9.04 -0.21
C LEU A 221 -8.91 7.65 0.33
N ILE A 222 -7.80 7.49 1.03
CA ILE A 222 -7.35 6.22 1.61
C ILE A 222 -7.21 6.38 3.12
N ASN A 223 -7.88 5.51 3.88
CA ASN A 223 -7.81 5.51 5.32
C ASN A 223 -6.45 4.97 5.75
N THR A 224 -5.68 5.77 6.48
CA THR A 224 -4.38 5.33 7.02
C THR A 224 -4.47 4.69 8.39
N GLY A 225 -5.64 4.73 9.04
CA GLY A 225 -5.87 4.22 10.37
C GLY A 225 -5.32 5.13 11.48
N MET A 226 -5.95 5.06 12.65
CA MET A 226 -5.52 5.79 13.84
C MET A 226 -4.23 5.18 14.39
N GLY A 227 -3.07 5.80 14.11
CA GLY A 227 -1.77 5.37 14.67
C GLY A 227 -0.63 5.31 13.66
N LYS A 228 -0.89 5.40 12.35
CA LYS A 228 0.17 5.56 11.36
C LYS A 228 0.75 6.97 11.39
N VAL A 229 2.07 7.06 11.42
CA VAL A 229 2.79 8.31 11.17
C VAL A 229 2.54 8.70 9.72
N LEU A 230 1.78 9.78 9.52
CA LEU A 230 1.70 10.43 8.22
C LEU A 230 3.02 11.17 8.03
N HIS A 231 3.83 10.69 7.10
CA HIS A 231 4.97 11.46 6.62
C HIS A 231 4.48 12.72 5.90
N GLU A 232 5.28 13.78 5.90
CA GLU A 232 4.98 14.97 5.11
C GLU A 232 4.68 14.58 3.66
N PRO A 233 3.63 15.14 3.05
CA PRO A 233 3.30 14.85 1.67
C PRO A 233 4.49 15.22 0.79
N ARG A 234 5.04 14.24 0.07
CA ARG A 234 6.10 14.45 -0.94
C ARG A 234 5.60 15.19 -2.17
N LEU A 235 4.28 15.29 -2.34
CA LEU A 235 3.65 16.04 -3.40
C LEU A 235 3.72 17.54 -3.05
N ALA A 236 4.41 18.31 -3.88
CA ALA A 236 4.60 19.74 -3.64
C ALA A 236 3.28 20.52 -3.65
N TYR A 237 2.45 20.32 -4.68
CA TYR A 237 1.10 20.87 -4.79
C TYR A 237 0.31 20.19 -5.92
N ILE A 238 -1.02 20.32 -5.88
CA ILE A 238 -1.93 19.96 -6.96
C ILE A 238 -2.37 21.24 -7.66
N SER A 239 -2.16 21.34 -8.97
CA SER A 239 -2.53 22.52 -9.76
C SER A 239 -3.80 22.29 -10.58
N LEU A 240 -4.76 23.20 -10.46
CA LEU A 240 -6.04 23.17 -11.17
C LEU A 240 -6.20 24.45 -12.01
N ASN A 241 -6.53 24.27 -13.28
CA ASN A 241 -6.95 25.35 -14.16
C ASN A 241 -8.46 25.51 -14.10
N VAL A 242 -8.94 26.70 -13.76
CA VAL A 242 -10.37 26.99 -13.63
C VAL A 242 -10.73 28.35 -14.23
N PRO A 243 -12.00 28.60 -14.59
CA PRO A 243 -12.46 29.94 -14.94
C PRO A 243 -12.24 30.94 -13.80
N MET A 244 -12.03 32.22 -14.15
CA MET A 244 -11.76 33.29 -13.17
C MET A 244 -12.85 33.39 -12.07
N ASP A 245 -14.12 33.18 -12.43
CA ASP A 245 -15.23 33.21 -11.46
C ASP A 245 -15.11 32.09 -10.43
N THR A 246 -14.74 30.87 -10.87
CA THR A 246 -14.49 29.73 -9.98
C THR A 246 -13.29 29.99 -9.08
N LEU A 247 -12.21 30.58 -9.60
CA LEU A 247 -11.05 30.96 -8.80
C LEU A 247 -11.44 31.95 -7.70
N ASN A 248 -12.22 32.99 -8.03
CA ASN A 248 -12.68 33.97 -7.04
C ASN A 248 -13.59 33.33 -5.98
N HIS A 249 -14.45 32.40 -6.38
CA HIS A 249 -15.31 31.67 -5.46
C HIS A 249 -14.50 30.80 -4.49
N LEU A 250 -13.56 29.99 -5.00
CA LEU A 250 -12.68 29.15 -4.18
C LEU A 250 -11.76 29.97 -3.28
N ARG A 251 -11.19 31.06 -3.80
CA ARG A 251 -10.39 32.03 -3.02
C ARG A 251 -11.21 32.55 -1.83
N GLY A 252 -12.42 33.04 -2.08
CA GLY A 252 -13.30 33.55 -1.03
C GLY A 252 -13.54 32.51 0.06
N ARG A 253 -13.92 31.28 -0.32
CA ARG A 253 -14.16 30.19 0.62
C ARG A 253 -12.92 29.84 1.45
N ALA A 254 -11.74 29.74 0.83
CA ALA A 254 -10.50 29.43 1.54
C ALA A 254 -10.14 30.51 2.57
N LEU A 255 -10.31 31.78 2.20
CA LEU A 255 -10.06 32.92 3.10
C LEU A 255 -11.06 32.94 4.27
N PHE A 256 -12.35 32.70 4.01
CA PHE A 256 -13.36 32.60 5.08
C PHE A 256 -13.07 31.45 6.04
N SER A 257 -12.63 30.31 5.52
CA SER A 257 -12.24 29.14 6.31
C SER A 257 -10.85 29.27 6.97
N SER A 258 -10.19 30.43 6.82
CA SER A 258 -8.88 30.74 7.42
C SER A 258 -7.78 29.73 7.06
N PHE A 259 -7.79 29.24 5.82
CA PHE A 259 -6.74 28.34 5.32
C PHE A 259 -5.41 29.06 5.18
N THR A 260 -4.32 28.30 5.32
CA THR A 260 -2.96 28.84 5.17
C THR A 260 -2.72 29.19 3.71
N VAL A 261 -2.71 30.48 3.38
CA VAL A 261 -2.42 30.97 2.03
C VAL A 261 -0.91 31.09 1.84
N GLN A 262 -0.41 30.50 0.76
CA GLN A 262 1.00 30.59 0.35
C GLN A 262 1.21 31.60 -0.79
N GLU A 263 0.21 31.78 -1.65
CA GLU A 263 0.26 32.69 -2.79
C GLU A 263 -1.15 33.27 -3.01
N ASP A 264 -1.26 34.59 -3.13
CA ASP A 264 -2.50 35.25 -3.54
C ASP A 264 -2.17 36.33 -4.56
N SER A 265 -2.38 36.00 -5.83
CA SER A 265 -2.22 36.90 -6.97
C SER A 265 -3.52 36.96 -7.75
N PRO A 266 -3.75 37.97 -8.62
CA PRO A 266 -5.01 38.09 -9.34
C PRO A 266 -5.42 36.83 -10.10
N ARG A 267 -4.47 36.12 -10.73
CA ARG A 267 -4.72 34.94 -11.57
C ARG A 267 -4.32 33.60 -10.95
N ALA A 268 -3.71 33.59 -9.77
CA ALA A 268 -3.29 32.37 -9.10
C ALA A 268 -3.48 32.47 -7.60
N PHE A 269 -3.97 31.39 -7.00
CA PHE A 269 -4.20 31.30 -5.56
C PHE A 269 -3.67 29.96 -5.06
N ARG A 270 -2.78 29.97 -4.07
CA ARG A 270 -2.22 28.78 -3.45
C ARG A 270 -2.51 28.75 -1.96
N PHE A 271 -3.06 27.65 -1.49
CA PHE A 271 -3.39 27.46 -0.08
C PHE A 271 -3.15 26.01 0.36
N VAL A 272 -3.09 25.80 1.67
CA VAL A 272 -3.00 24.49 2.30
C VAL A 272 -4.36 24.12 2.88
N ASP A 273 -4.86 22.94 2.56
CA ASP A 273 -6.12 22.44 3.09
C ASP A 273 -5.96 21.82 4.50
N PRO A 274 -7.07 21.41 5.16
CA PRO A 274 -7.02 20.78 6.48
C PRO A 274 -6.25 19.45 6.57
N PHE A 275 -5.94 18.85 5.42
CA PHE A 275 -5.21 17.59 5.28
C PHE A 275 -3.76 17.80 4.85
N SER A 276 -3.27 19.04 4.95
CA SER A 276 -1.92 19.46 4.59
C SER A 276 -1.58 19.31 3.11
N ILE A 277 -2.59 19.22 2.24
CA ILE A 277 -2.38 19.20 0.79
C ILE A 277 -2.35 20.64 0.29
N VAL A 278 -1.33 20.95 -0.50
CA VAL A 278 -1.17 22.26 -1.12
C VAL A 278 -1.92 22.27 -2.45
N TRP A 279 -2.85 23.20 -2.60
CA TRP A 279 -3.63 23.41 -3.80
C TRP A 279 -3.22 24.71 -4.47
N GLN A 280 -2.92 24.66 -5.77
CA GLN A 280 -2.71 25.82 -6.62
C GLN A 280 -3.87 25.92 -7.61
N ILE A 281 -4.60 27.02 -7.57
CA ILE A 281 -5.70 27.30 -8.49
C ILE A 281 -5.25 28.42 -9.42
N VAL A 282 -5.29 28.18 -10.73
CA VAL A 282 -4.85 29.12 -11.76
C VAL A 282 -6.03 29.45 -12.67
N ALA A 283 -6.22 30.73 -12.95
CA ALA A 283 -7.23 31.19 -13.89
C ALA A 283 -6.80 30.86 -15.34
N SER A 284 -7.66 30.14 -16.07
CA SER A 284 -7.51 29.91 -17.51
C SER A 284 -7.78 31.14 -18.36
#